data_AF-A0A3M1SKG3-F1
#
_entry.id   AF-A0A3M1SKG3-F1
#
_cell.length_a   1.000
_cell.length_b   1.000
_cell.length_c   1.000
_cell.angle_alpha   90.00
_cell.angle_beta   90.00
_cell.angle_gamma   90.00
#
_symmetry.space_group_name_H-M   'P 1'
#
loop_
_entity.id
_entity.type
_entity.pdbx_description
1 polymer ?
#
loop_
_entity_poly.entity_id
_entity_poly.type
_entity_poly.pdbx_seq_one_letter_code
_entity_poly.pdbx_strand_id
1 'polypeptide(L)'
;AGIPVPADTFTQAERFLKNVRAGGYGGLASYRPGEPISPAMTAEALVCRQLLGESISTETLREADAFLLQHRPGTGENNLYFWYYASMALYYQQGEAWNTWNRALKDHLLAMQSTTGESAGSWPANTTWGGYGGTVYTTATAALCLEVYYRYLPMYVAIPETNSVLR
;
A
#
# COMPACT_ATOMS: atom_id res chain seq x y z
N ALA A 1 -8.36 14.97 -16.88
CA ALA A 1 -7.18 15.73 -17.35
C ALA A 1 -7.60 17.17 -17.62
N GLY A 2 -6.71 18.16 -17.49
CA GLY A 2 -7.02 19.56 -17.82
C GLY A 2 -7.19 20.52 -16.64
N ILE A 3 -6.84 20.12 -15.42
CA ILE A 3 -6.70 21.05 -14.28
C ILE A 3 -5.23 21.46 -14.19
N PRO A 4 -4.90 22.78 -14.24
CA PRO A 4 -3.52 23.22 -14.12
C PRO A 4 -3.00 22.93 -12.72
N VAL A 5 -1.88 22.20 -12.65
CA VAL A 5 -1.16 21.94 -11.40
C VAL A 5 -0.03 22.98 -11.29
N PRO A 6 0.10 23.72 -10.17
CA PRO A 6 1.22 24.63 -9.95
C PRO A 6 2.56 23.92 -10.12
N ALA A 7 3.54 24.61 -10.71
CA ALA A 7 4.85 24.02 -11.03
C ALA A 7 5.56 23.42 -9.79
N ASP A 8 5.43 24.08 -8.64
CA ASP A 8 6.12 23.70 -7.41
C ASP A 8 5.41 22.59 -6.61
N THR A 9 4.26 22.09 -7.05
CA THR A 9 3.48 21.10 -6.28
C THR A 9 4.25 19.80 -6.06
N PHE A 10 4.89 19.26 -7.10
CA PHE A 10 5.65 18.02 -7.00
C PHE A 10 6.93 18.18 -6.17
N THR A 11 7.64 19.31 -6.32
CA THR A 11 8.81 19.63 -5.48
C THR A 11 8.45 19.75 -4.00
N GLN A 12 7.27 20.29 -3.68
CA GLN A 12 6.80 20.35 -2.29
C GLN A 12 6.41 18.97 -1.75
N ALA A 13 5.79 18.12 -2.58
CA ALA A 13 5.48 16.73 -2.21
C ALA A 13 6.76 15.92 -1.92
N GLU A 14 7.78 16.02 -2.77
CA GLU A 14 9.09 15.40 -2.54
C GLU A 14 9.74 15.92 -1.26
N ARG A 15 9.69 17.23 -1.00
CA ARG A 15 10.22 17.82 0.23
C ARG A 15 9.50 17.26 1.47
N PHE A 16 8.18 17.15 1.42
CA PHE A 16 7.42 16.55 2.51
C PHE A 16 7.83 15.10 2.76
N LEU A 17 7.93 14.28 1.71
CA LEU A 17 8.33 12.86 1.81
C LEU A 17 9.75 12.68 2.33
N LYS A 18 10.65 13.63 2.07
CA LYS A 18 11.99 13.69 2.67
C LYS A 18 11.93 14.00 4.17
N ASN A 19 11.07 14.94 4.58
CA ASN A 19 10.96 15.36 5.98
C ASN A 19 10.34 14.29 6.89
N VAL A 20 9.49 13.41 6.36
CA VAL A 20 8.88 12.30 7.10
C VAL A 20 9.63 10.98 6.94
N ARG A 21 10.77 10.96 6.23
CA ARG A 21 11.58 9.76 6.04
C ARG A 21 12.24 9.34 7.36
N ALA A 22 12.17 8.04 7.66
CA ALA A 22 12.69 7.44 8.87
C ALA A 22 13.27 6.03 8.62
N GLY A 23 13.85 5.40 9.64
CA GLY A 23 14.57 4.14 9.50
C GLY A 23 16.07 4.34 9.22
N GLY A 24 16.85 3.26 9.37
CA GLY A 24 18.30 3.30 9.14
C GLY A 24 18.66 3.47 7.67
N TYR A 25 17.79 3.01 6.77
CA TYR A 25 17.94 3.15 5.32
C TYR A 25 16.88 4.08 4.70
N GLY A 26 16.05 4.73 5.51
CA GLY A 26 15.00 5.65 5.06
C GLY A 26 13.76 4.97 4.46
N GLY A 27 13.58 3.66 4.66
CA GLY A 27 12.44 2.89 4.18
C GLY A 27 11.14 3.17 4.93
N LEU A 28 11.23 3.77 6.12
CA LEU A 28 10.10 3.99 7.01
C LEU A 28 9.59 5.43 6.94
N ALA A 29 8.39 5.68 7.47
CA ALA A 29 7.84 7.02 7.58
C ALA A 29 6.89 7.23 8.77
N SER A 30 6.75 8.48 9.16
CA SER A 30 5.75 8.99 10.10
C SER A 30 4.75 9.90 9.38
N TYR A 31 3.66 10.30 10.05
CA TYR A 31 2.70 11.24 9.47
C TYR A 31 3.26 12.67 9.43
N ARG A 32 3.98 13.06 10.49
CA ARG A 32 4.69 14.33 10.58
C ARG A 32 6.10 14.15 11.16
N PRO A 33 7.02 15.09 10.89
CA PRO A 33 8.34 15.08 11.51
C PRO A 33 8.23 15.05 13.04
N GLY A 34 8.96 14.16 13.68
CA GLY A 34 8.96 13.99 15.15
C GLY A 34 7.84 13.11 15.71
N GLU A 35 6.88 12.69 14.89
CA GLU A 35 5.88 11.69 15.29
C GLU A 35 6.42 10.26 15.15
N PRO A 36 5.83 9.27 15.87
CA PRO A 36 6.20 7.87 15.72
C PRO A 36 6.03 7.35 14.29
N ILE A 37 6.92 6.44 13.91
CA ILE A 37 6.81 5.66 12.68
C ILE A 37 5.55 4.80 12.76
N SER A 38 4.82 4.65 11.65
CA SER A 38 3.68 3.74 11.58
C SER A 38 3.65 2.92 10.29
N PRO A 39 3.02 1.73 10.29
CA PRO A 39 2.89 0.91 9.08
C PRO A 39 2.10 1.60 7.97
N ALA A 40 1.01 2.30 8.32
CA ALA A 40 0.20 3.06 7.37
C ALA A 40 1.03 4.13 6.65
N MET A 41 1.75 4.96 7.42
CA MET A 41 2.54 6.06 6.85
C MET A 41 3.73 5.54 6.06
N THR A 42 4.38 4.46 6.50
CA THR A 42 5.44 3.81 5.72
C THR A 42 4.92 3.31 4.36
N ALA A 43 3.77 2.63 4.34
CA ALA A 43 3.16 2.15 3.09
C ALA A 43 2.75 3.29 2.15
N GLU A 44 2.08 4.31 2.68
CA GLU A 44 1.66 5.49 1.90
C GLU A 44 2.83 6.28 1.35
N ALA A 45 3.85 6.55 2.17
CA ALA A 45 5.05 7.23 1.74
C ALA A 45 5.73 6.46 0.61
N LEU A 46 5.82 5.13 0.73
CA LEU A 46 6.41 4.29 -0.33
C LEU A 46 5.61 4.38 -1.64
N VAL A 47 4.28 4.25 -1.60
CA VAL A 47 3.41 4.44 -2.78
C VAL A 47 3.63 5.82 -3.41
N CYS A 48 3.64 6.89 -2.60
CA CYS A 48 3.85 8.25 -3.10
C CYS A 48 5.23 8.41 -3.76
N ARG A 49 6.30 7.87 -3.17
CA ARG A 49 7.65 7.91 -3.74
C ARG A 49 7.71 7.16 -5.08
N GLN A 50 7.05 6.01 -5.18
CA GLN A 50 6.97 5.22 -6.41
C GLN A 50 6.19 5.97 -7.51
N LEU A 51 5.05 6.60 -7.17
CA LEU A 51 4.25 7.39 -8.11
C LEU A 51 4.95 8.68 -8.57
N LEU A 52 5.80 9.27 -7.72
CA LEU A 52 6.65 10.41 -8.08
C LEU A 52 7.89 10.00 -8.88
N GLY A 53 8.13 8.70 -9.09
CA GLY A 53 9.29 8.20 -9.84
C GLY A 53 10.61 8.36 -9.08
N GLU A 54 10.58 8.37 -7.74
CA GLU A 54 11.81 8.38 -6.94
C GLU A 54 12.66 7.12 -7.25
N SER A 55 13.96 7.31 -7.44
CA SER A 55 14.93 6.20 -7.49
C SER A 55 15.20 5.72 -6.07
N ILE A 56 14.47 4.71 -5.63
CA ILE A 56 14.58 4.14 -4.29
C ILE A 56 15.65 3.03 -4.26
N SER A 57 16.59 3.07 -3.31
CA SER A 57 17.63 2.05 -3.22
C SER A 57 17.09 0.70 -2.73
N THR A 58 17.79 -0.39 -3.07
CA THR A 58 17.46 -1.75 -2.64
C THR A 58 17.40 -1.87 -1.11
N GLU A 59 18.27 -1.19 -0.37
CA GLU A 59 18.29 -1.21 1.09
C GLU A 59 17.06 -0.51 1.68
N THR A 60 16.66 0.65 1.12
CA THR A 60 15.44 1.36 1.51
C THR A 60 14.21 0.48 1.27
N LEU A 61 14.12 -0.16 0.10
CA LEU A 61 13.01 -1.06 -0.23
C LEU A 61 12.96 -2.27 0.71
N ARG A 62 14.11 -2.92 0.95
CA ARG A 62 14.20 -4.06 1.86
C ARG A 62 13.80 -3.70 3.30
N GLU A 63 14.19 -2.52 3.78
CA GLU A 63 13.78 -2.02 5.10
C GLU A 63 12.26 -1.82 5.18
N ALA A 64 11.67 -1.19 4.16
CA ALA A 64 10.22 -1.00 4.08
C ALA A 64 9.48 -2.35 4.04
N ASP A 65 9.88 -3.26 3.16
CA ASP A 65 9.25 -4.57 2.99
C ASP A 65 9.29 -5.39 4.29
N ALA A 66 10.45 -5.46 4.94
CA ALA A 66 10.61 -6.18 6.20
C ALA A 66 9.70 -5.60 7.30
N PHE A 67 9.57 -4.28 7.36
CA PHE A 67 8.69 -3.62 8.32
C PHE A 67 7.21 -3.87 8.01
N LEU A 68 6.79 -3.75 6.75
CA LEU A 68 5.41 -3.99 6.34
C LEU A 68 4.98 -5.45 6.62
N LEU A 69 5.86 -6.42 6.33
CA LEU A 69 5.57 -7.84 6.56
C LEU A 69 5.43 -8.22 8.04
N GLN A 70 6.06 -7.50 8.96
CA GLN A 70 5.83 -7.70 10.41
C GLN A 70 4.39 -7.38 10.82
N HIS A 71 3.73 -6.48 10.07
CA HIS A 71 2.36 -6.03 10.29
C HIS A 71 1.35 -6.63 9.29
N ARG A 72 1.70 -7.73 8.63
CA ARG A 72 0.82 -8.36 7.63
C ARG A 72 -0.54 -8.76 8.22
N PRO A 73 -1.58 -8.94 7.39
CA PRO A 73 -2.89 -9.40 7.84
C PRO A 73 -2.79 -10.68 8.70
N GLY A 74 -3.51 -10.71 9.82
CA GLY A 74 -3.49 -11.80 10.78
C GLY A 74 -2.47 -11.70 11.93
N THR A 75 -1.59 -10.69 11.98
CA THR A 75 -0.61 -10.52 13.07
C THR A 75 -0.97 -9.45 14.11
N GLY A 76 -2.13 -8.80 13.98
CA GLY A 76 -2.56 -7.72 14.86
C GLY A 76 -3.97 -7.23 14.54
N GLU A 77 -4.25 -5.96 14.84
CA GLU A 77 -5.54 -5.35 14.54
C GLU A 77 -5.85 -5.30 13.03
N ASN A 78 -7.12 -5.46 12.70
CA ASN A 78 -7.60 -5.37 11.33
C ASN A 78 -7.62 -3.90 10.88
N ASN A 79 -6.56 -3.48 10.19
CA ASN A 79 -6.43 -2.13 9.65
C ASN A 79 -6.45 -2.15 8.12
N LEU A 80 -7.66 -2.21 7.54
CA LEU A 80 -7.84 -2.34 6.09
C LEU A 80 -7.34 -1.12 5.32
N TYR A 81 -7.34 0.06 5.93
CA TYR A 81 -6.77 1.28 5.35
C TYR A 81 -5.27 1.10 5.09
N PHE A 82 -4.54 0.67 6.11
CA PHE A 82 -3.15 0.29 5.98
C PHE A 82 -2.96 -0.85 4.97
N TRP A 83 -3.80 -1.89 5.05
CA TRP A 83 -3.65 -3.05 4.16
C TRP A 83 -3.79 -2.68 2.68
N TYR A 84 -4.68 -1.75 2.34
CA TYR A 84 -4.83 -1.27 0.97
C TYR A 84 -3.52 -0.63 0.47
N TYR A 85 -2.94 0.32 1.22
CA TYR A 85 -1.69 0.97 0.83
C TYR A 85 -0.49 0.02 0.83
N ALA A 86 -0.38 -0.87 1.82
CA ALA A 86 0.69 -1.86 1.84
C ALA A 86 0.58 -2.84 0.66
N SER A 87 -0.64 -3.22 0.28
CA SER A 87 -0.87 -4.05 -0.91
C SER A 87 -0.41 -3.33 -2.18
N MET A 88 -0.73 -2.04 -2.34
CA MET A 88 -0.23 -1.25 -3.48
C MET A 88 1.29 -1.13 -3.49
N ALA A 89 1.89 -0.76 -2.34
CA ALA A 89 3.34 -0.55 -2.21
C ALA A 89 4.14 -1.80 -2.58
N LEU A 90 3.74 -2.95 -2.02
CA LEU A 90 4.39 -4.23 -2.26
C LEU A 90 4.09 -4.77 -3.66
N TYR A 91 2.87 -4.57 -4.18
CA TYR A 91 2.56 -4.93 -5.55
C TYR A 91 3.39 -4.14 -6.57
N TYR A 92 3.65 -2.86 -6.36
CA TYR A 92 4.51 -2.12 -7.29
C TYR A 92 5.93 -2.70 -7.36
N GLN A 93 6.48 -3.15 -6.23
CA GLN A 93 7.81 -3.77 -6.16
C GLN A 93 7.86 -5.21 -6.67
N GLN A 94 6.75 -5.95 -6.61
CA GLN A 94 6.69 -7.39 -6.87
C GLN A 94 7.60 -8.21 -5.93
N GLY A 95 7.84 -9.47 -6.26
CA GLY A 95 8.78 -10.34 -5.53
C GLY A 95 8.18 -11.06 -4.32
N GLU A 96 9.06 -11.57 -3.45
CA GLU A 96 8.68 -12.45 -2.34
C GLU A 96 7.84 -11.73 -1.27
N ALA A 97 8.13 -10.46 -1.01
CA ALA A 97 7.36 -9.66 -0.06
C ALA A 97 5.90 -9.52 -0.49
N TRP A 98 5.67 -9.20 -1.77
CA TRP A 98 4.32 -9.20 -2.35
C TRP A 98 3.63 -10.56 -2.23
N ASN A 99 4.31 -11.65 -2.60
CA ASN A 99 3.72 -12.99 -2.56
C ASN A 99 3.32 -13.39 -1.13
N THR A 100 4.18 -13.09 -0.15
CA THR A 100 3.94 -13.37 1.27
C THR A 100 2.77 -12.53 1.80
N TRP A 101 2.75 -11.24 1.47
CA TRP A 101 1.69 -10.33 1.87
C TRP A 101 0.34 -10.74 1.26
N ASN A 102 0.29 -10.95 -0.05
CA ASN A 102 -0.96 -11.24 -0.77
C ASN A 102 -1.58 -12.56 -0.33
N ARG A 103 -0.76 -13.56 0.02
CA ARG A 103 -1.27 -14.81 0.61
C ARG A 103 -1.94 -14.53 1.95
N ALA A 104 -1.24 -13.88 2.88
CA ALA A 104 -1.79 -13.53 4.19
C ALA A 104 -3.07 -12.68 4.10
N LEU A 105 -3.08 -11.70 3.18
CA LEU A 105 -4.23 -10.83 2.93
C LEU A 105 -5.46 -11.61 2.49
N LYS A 106 -5.32 -12.47 1.47
CA LYS A 106 -6.43 -13.27 0.95
C LYS A 106 -6.94 -14.25 1.99
N ASP A 107 -6.04 -14.98 2.65
CA ASP A 107 -6.41 -15.96 3.66
C ASP A 107 -7.20 -15.29 4.79
N HIS A 108 -6.74 -14.14 5.28
CA HIS A 108 -7.36 -13.42 6.37
C HIS A 108 -8.69 -12.75 5.98
N LEU A 109 -8.74 -12.05 4.84
CA LEU A 109 -9.97 -11.41 4.38
C LEU A 109 -11.06 -12.45 4.06
N LEU A 110 -10.73 -13.56 3.40
CA LEU A 110 -11.72 -14.60 3.10
C LEU A 110 -12.25 -15.26 4.37
N ALA A 111 -11.41 -15.48 5.38
CA ALA A 111 -11.85 -16.00 6.68
C ALA A 111 -12.78 -15.03 7.44
N MET A 112 -12.59 -13.71 7.26
CA MET A 112 -13.42 -12.68 7.90
C MET A 112 -14.74 -12.40 7.18
N GLN A 113 -14.89 -12.83 5.92
CA GLN A 113 -16.07 -12.48 5.12
C GLN A 113 -17.31 -13.18 5.68
N SER A 114 -18.41 -12.42 5.83
CA SER A 114 -19.70 -13.02 6.17
C SER A 114 -20.20 -13.87 4.99
N THR A 115 -20.59 -15.11 5.25
CA THR A 115 -21.02 -16.06 4.21
C THR A 115 -22.51 -16.40 4.26
N THR A 116 -23.26 -15.83 5.20
CA THR A 116 -24.66 -16.18 5.46
C THR A 116 -25.49 -14.95 5.81
N GLY A 117 -26.81 -15.07 5.65
CA GLY A 117 -27.77 -14.02 6.00
C GLY A 117 -27.68 -12.78 5.12
N GLU A 118 -28.27 -11.68 5.58
CA GLU A 118 -28.35 -10.40 4.86
C GLU A 118 -26.98 -9.73 4.66
N SER A 119 -26.00 -10.09 5.47
CA SER A 119 -24.63 -9.57 5.40
C SER A 119 -23.71 -10.42 4.51
N ALA A 120 -24.21 -11.48 3.86
CA ALA A 120 -23.39 -12.35 3.03
C ALA A 120 -22.63 -11.55 1.95
N GLY A 121 -21.31 -11.76 1.86
CA GLY A 121 -20.40 -11.04 0.98
C GLY A 121 -19.75 -9.80 1.59
N SER A 122 -20.19 -9.35 2.77
CA SER A 122 -19.65 -8.17 3.46
C SER A 122 -18.54 -8.52 4.46
N TRP A 123 -17.81 -7.49 4.91
CA TRP A 123 -16.84 -7.58 6.00
C TRP A 123 -17.30 -6.82 7.24
N PRO A 124 -17.19 -7.41 8.44
CA PRO A 124 -17.67 -6.81 9.67
C PRO A 124 -16.88 -5.55 10.07
N ALA A 125 -17.56 -4.58 10.68
CA ALA A 125 -16.96 -3.31 11.09
C ALA A 125 -16.01 -3.38 12.31
N ASN A 126 -15.64 -4.58 12.79
CA ASN A 126 -14.72 -4.78 13.91
C ASN A 126 -13.25 -4.63 13.45
N THR A 127 -12.94 -3.44 12.95
CA THR A 127 -11.65 -3.06 12.35
C THR A 127 -11.24 -1.68 12.88
N THR A 128 -9.95 -1.33 12.80
CA THR A 128 -9.39 -0.09 13.37
C THR A 128 -10.22 1.16 12.99
N TRP A 129 -10.74 1.22 11.76
CA TRP A 129 -11.52 2.35 11.25
C TRP A 129 -13.01 2.03 11.02
N GLY A 130 -13.45 0.81 11.35
CA GLY A 130 -14.83 0.38 11.12
C GLY A 130 -15.85 1.11 11.99
N GLY A 131 -15.46 1.63 13.15
CA GLY A 131 -16.33 2.48 13.98
C GLY A 131 -16.73 3.81 13.32
N TYR A 132 -15.94 4.29 12.34
CA TYR A 132 -16.22 5.55 11.64
C TYR A 132 -17.08 5.34 10.39
N GLY A 133 -16.79 4.30 9.61
CA GLY A 133 -17.43 4.07 8.30
C GLY A 133 -18.37 2.86 8.23
N GLY A 134 -18.46 2.08 9.31
CA GLY A 134 -19.29 0.88 9.40
C GLY A 134 -18.92 -0.20 8.37
N THR A 135 -19.85 -1.14 8.21
CA THR A 135 -19.72 -2.27 7.27
C THR A 135 -19.53 -1.82 5.82
N VAL A 136 -20.09 -0.67 5.42
CA VAL A 136 -19.93 -0.13 4.06
C VAL A 136 -18.47 0.19 3.77
N TYR A 137 -17.82 0.95 4.66
CA TYR A 137 -16.40 1.27 4.54
C TYR A 137 -15.51 0.02 4.56
N THR A 138 -15.76 -0.88 5.53
CA THR A 138 -14.93 -2.09 5.67
C THR A 138 -15.07 -2.99 4.44
N THR A 139 -16.29 -3.17 3.94
CA THR A 139 -16.56 -3.99 2.75
C THR A 139 -15.92 -3.38 1.50
N ALA A 140 -16.08 -2.08 1.27
CA ALA A 140 -15.48 -1.41 0.13
C ALA A 140 -13.94 -1.49 0.17
N THR A 141 -13.33 -1.26 1.32
CA THR A 141 -11.87 -1.32 1.46
C THR A 141 -11.34 -2.76 1.33
N ALA A 142 -12.07 -3.76 1.83
CA ALA A 142 -11.70 -5.16 1.65
C ALA A 142 -11.70 -5.56 0.17
N ALA A 143 -12.74 -5.15 -0.58
CA ALA A 143 -12.80 -5.35 -2.02
C ALA A 143 -11.62 -4.67 -2.74
N LEU A 144 -11.33 -3.40 -2.42
CA LEU A 144 -10.18 -2.67 -2.99
C LEU A 144 -8.85 -3.39 -2.73
N CYS A 145 -8.66 -3.96 -1.54
CA CYS A 145 -7.48 -4.76 -1.21
C CYS A 145 -7.35 -6.00 -2.13
N LEU A 146 -8.46 -6.70 -2.38
CA LEU A 146 -8.51 -7.89 -3.24
C LEU A 146 -8.38 -7.55 -4.73
N GLU A 147 -8.57 -6.29 -5.11
CA GLU A 147 -8.51 -5.85 -6.51
C GLU A 147 -7.18 -5.18 -6.91
N VAL A 148 -6.28 -4.88 -5.97
CA VAL A 148 -5.04 -4.11 -6.25
C VAL A 148 -4.30 -4.65 -7.47
N TYR A 149 -4.11 -5.96 -7.55
CA TYR A 149 -3.35 -6.61 -8.62
C TYR A 149 -4.10 -6.80 -9.95
N TYR A 150 -5.39 -6.42 -10.00
CA TYR A 150 -6.16 -6.31 -11.24
C TYR A 150 -6.23 -4.87 -11.76
N ARG A 151 -6.03 -3.88 -10.88
CA ARG A 151 -6.25 -2.45 -11.18
C ARG A 151 -4.98 -1.70 -11.53
N TYR A 152 -3.85 -2.09 -10.96
CA TYR A 152 -2.59 -1.40 -11.14
C TYR A 152 -1.62 -2.24 -11.96
N LEU A 153 -0.82 -1.57 -12.80
CA LEU A 153 0.33 -2.18 -13.44
C LEU A 153 1.52 -2.15 -12.47
N PRO A 154 2.29 -3.22 -12.35
CA PRO A 154 3.47 -3.22 -11.51
C PRO A 154 4.55 -2.31 -12.11
N MET A 155 5.12 -1.42 -11.29
CA MET A 155 6.00 -0.34 -11.75
C MET A 155 7.44 -0.80 -12.04
N TYR A 156 7.92 -1.83 -11.33
CA TYR A 156 9.31 -2.29 -11.41
C TYR A 156 9.49 -3.60 -12.20
N VAL A 157 8.48 -4.04 -12.95
CA VAL A 157 8.64 -5.18 -13.87
C VAL A 157 9.37 -4.67 -15.09
N ALA A 158 10.58 -5.19 -15.33
CA ALA A 158 11.28 -4.98 -16.59
C ALA A 158 10.36 -5.46 -17.73
N ILE A 159 9.94 -4.53 -18.59
CA ILE A 159 9.30 -4.89 -19.85
C ILE A 159 10.38 -5.57 -20.69
N PRO A 160 10.23 -6.84 -21.10
CA PRO A 160 11.15 -7.43 -22.06
C PRO A 160 11.14 -6.54 -23.31
N GLU A 161 12.31 -6.04 -23.73
CA GLU A 161 12.43 -5.23 -24.94
C GLU A 161 11.75 -5.97 -26.10
N THR A 162 10.58 -5.47 -26.48
CA THR A 162 9.92 -5.97 -27.69
C THR A 162 10.67 -5.30 -28.83
N ASN A 163 11.50 -6.08 -29.52
CA ASN A 163 12.26 -5.64 -30.67
C ASN A 163 11.39 -4.77 -31.58
N SER A 164 11.77 -3.50 -31.68
CA SER A 164 11.25 -2.54 -32.64
C SER A 164 11.50 -3.04 -34.06
N VAL A 165 10.52 -3.70 -34.65
CA VAL A 165 10.39 -3.79 -36.09
C VAL A 165 9.13 -3.02 -36.44
N LEU A 166 9.32 -1.74 -36.81
CA LEU A 166 8.51 -0.96 -37.75
C LEU A 166 9.02 0.50 -37.74
N ARG A 167 10.11 0.74 -38.47
CA ARG A 167 10.28 1.88 -39.39
C ARG A 167 11.24 1.47 -40.50
#